data_AF-A0A2T4XA18-F1
#
_entry.id   AF-A0A2T4XA18-F1
#
_cell.length_a   1.000
_cell.length_b   1.000
_cell.length_c   1.000
_cell.angle_alpha   90.00
_cell.angle_beta   90.00
_cell.angle_gamma   90.00
#
_symmetry.space_group_name_H-M   'P 1'
#
loop_
_entity.id
_entity.type
_entity.pdbx_description
1 polymer ?
#
loop_
_entity_poly.entity_id
_entity_poly.type
_entity_poly.pdbx_seq_one_letter_code
_entity_poly.pdbx_strand_id
1 'polypeptide(L)'
;MFRFLLLCCLLPMVALSQKQPPPIYWQNASFEGEPQDATVPIGWLACEPFTTPDILPGFWGIYQEASEGATYVGLITRDNGTWESITQRLSRTINRGDCYTFTLDLAHGVTYSGYNQTLKLRIWGSTDKCTKNQLLFESPMIDHPEWQAYRVEFTARQPIRYVLIEAFYQEGIFRRKGNILLDNLSPIRWCPRA
;
A
#
# COMPACT_ATOMS: atom_id res chain seq x y z
N MET A 1 46.31 43.25 -40.64
CA MET A 1 44.88 43.00 -40.35
C MET A 1 44.73 41.55 -39.94
N PHE A 2 44.65 41.27 -38.64
CA PHE A 2 44.54 39.91 -38.10
C PHE A 2 43.06 39.51 -38.08
N ARG A 3 42.67 38.52 -38.90
CA ARG A 3 41.33 37.92 -38.86
C ARG A 3 41.36 36.75 -37.87
N PHE A 4 40.78 36.95 -36.70
CA PHE A 4 40.48 35.87 -35.75
C PHE A 4 39.23 35.13 -36.24
N LEU A 5 39.40 33.89 -36.71
CA LEU A 5 38.27 33.01 -37.03
C LEU A 5 37.79 32.38 -35.71
N LEU A 6 36.62 32.78 -35.21
CA LEU A 6 36.00 32.18 -34.04
C LEU A 6 35.38 30.83 -34.47
N LEU A 7 36.07 29.73 -34.16
CA LEU A 7 35.54 28.38 -34.37
C LEU A 7 34.52 28.10 -33.26
N CYS A 8 33.24 28.35 -33.54
CA CYS A 8 32.14 28.08 -32.62
C CYS A 8 31.94 26.55 -32.55
N CYS A 9 32.57 25.92 -31.54
CA CYS A 9 32.49 24.49 -31.30
C CYS A 9 31.07 24.13 -30.82
N LEU A 10 30.20 23.74 -31.75
CA LEU A 10 28.88 23.16 -31.48
C LEU A 10 29.06 21.77 -30.86
N LEU A 11 29.29 21.72 -29.55
CA LEU A 11 29.20 20.48 -28.78
C LEU A 11 27.74 20.00 -28.79
N PRO A 12 27.45 18.77 -29.27
CA PRO A 12 26.10 18.23 -29.25
C PRO A 12 25.69 18.10 -27.79
N MET A 13 24.61 18.79 -27.42
CA MET A 13 24.00 18.71 -26.10
C MET A 13 23.35 17.32 -25.99
N VAL A 14 24.12 16.32 -25.54
CA VAL A 14 23.60 14.97 -25.30
C VAL A 14 22.63 15.08 -24.13
N ALA A 15 21.33 15.05 -24.42
CA ALA A 15 20.29 14.99 -23.39
C ALA A 15 20.53 13.73 -22.55
N LEU A 16 20.85 13.91 -21.26
CA LEU A 16 20.90 12.81 -20.30
C LEU A 16 19.48 12.24 -20.18
N SER A 17 19.22 11.10 -20.81
CA SER A 17 18.02 10.32 -20.54
C SER A 17 18.14 9.76 -19.13
N GLN A 18 17.38 10.31 -18.17
CA GLN A 18 17.27 9.74 -16.83
C GLN A 18 16.55 8.40 -16.95
N LYS A 19 17.33 7.30 -16.94
CA LYS A 19 16.79 5.95 -16.94
C LYS A 19 15.98 5.74 -15.66
N GLN A 20 14.66 5.65 -15.78
CA GLN A 20 13.77 5.38 -14.66
C GLN A 20 14.14 4.03 -14.03
N PRO A 21 14.13 3.93 -12.69
CA PRO A 21 14.34 2.64 -12.05
C PRO A 21 13.17 1.70 -12.42
N PRO A 22 13.41 0.39 -12.64
CA PRO A 22 12.36 -0.55 -13.01
C PRO A 22 11.25 -0.60 -11.94
N PRO A 23 10.01 -1.03 -12.18
CA PRO A 23 9.02 -1.14 -11.10
C PRO A 23 9.46 -2.07 -9.95
N ILE A 24 8.92 -1.87 -8.74
CA ILE A 24 9.02 -2.82 -7.63
C ILE A 24 7.71 -3.58 -7.57
N TYR A 25 7.79 -4.90 -7.65
CA TYR A 25 6.62 -5.77 -7.58
C TYR A 25 6.41 -6.27 -6.15
N TRP A 26 5.14 -6.36 -5.76
CA TRP A 26 4.70 -7.01 -4.53
C TRP A 26 4.77 -8.52 -4.69
N GLN A 27 5.03 -9.24 -3.61
CA GLN A 27 4.70 -10.65 -3.52
C GLN A 27 3.20 -10.76 -3.23
N ASN A 28 2.47 -11.51 -4.05
CA ASN A 28 1.03 -11.71 -3.88
C ASN A 28 0.25 -10.38 -3.76
N ALA A 29 0.25 -9.61 -4.85
CA ALA A 29 -0.27 -8.25 -4.91
C ALA A 29 -1.79 -8.13 -4.71
N SER A 30 -2.53 -9.20 -5.01
CA SER A 30 -3.99 -9.29 -4.84
C SER A 30 -4.36 -10.22 -3.68
N PHE A 31 -3.41 -10.57 -2.82
CA PHE A 31 -3.66 -11.39 -1.63
C PHE A 31 -4.27 -12.78 -1.91
N GLU A 32 -3.97 -13.32 -3.08
CA GLU A 32 -4.45 -14.62 -3.54
C GLU A 32 -4.10 -15.77 -2.58
N GLY A 33 -5.07 -16.65 -2.35
CA GLY A 33 -4.94 -17.84 -1.52
C GLY A 33 -6.22 -18.66 -1.46
N GLU A 34 -6.22 -19.71 -0.65
CA GLU A 34 -7.47 -20.39 -0.30
C GLU A 34 -8.26 -19.50 0.67
N PRO A 35 -9.56 -19.23 0.41
CA PRO A 35 -10.42 -18.53 1.36
C PRO A 35 -10.32 -19.15 2.75
N GLN A 36 -9.99 -18.33 3.75
CA GLN A 36 -9.78 -18.79 5.12
C GLN A 36 -9.83 -17.63 6.12
N ASP A 37 -10.43 -17.85 7.28
CA ASP A 37 -10.37 -16.90 8.38
C ASP A 37 -9.04 -16.95 9.14
N ALA A 38 -8.71 -15.84 9.80
CA ALA A 38 -7.55 -15.67 10.69
C ALA A 38 -6.21 -16.10 10.07
N THR A 39 -6.04 -15.87 8.77
CA THR A 39 -4.91 -16.34 7.97
C THR A 39 -4.25 -15.20 7.22
N VAL A 40 -2.94 -15.02 7.44
CA VAL A 40 -2.14 -14.02 6.71
C VAL A 40 -1.84 -14.54 5.30
N PRO A 41 -2.17 -13.77 4.23
CA PRO A 41 -1.85 -14.17 2.85
C PRO A 41 -0.35 -14.47 2.65
N ILE A 42 -0.04 -15.45 1.82
CA ILE A 42 1.36 -15.81 1.51
C ILE A 42 2.09 -14.60 0.94
N GLY A 43 3.32 -14.36 1.42
CA GLY A 43 4.13 -13.18 1.05
C GLY A 43 3.92 -11.97 1.95
N TRP A 44 2.95 -12.02 2.87
CA TRP A 44 2.68 -10.98 3.86
C TRP A 44 2.98 -11.48 5.28
N LEU A 45 3.16 -10.54 6.21
CA LEU A 45 3.47 -10.83 7.61
C LEU A 45 2.61 -9.96 8.53
N ALA A 46 2.08 -10.55 9.59
CA ALA A 46 1.39 -9.82 10.67
C ALA A 46 2.37 -8.94 11.48
N CYS A 47 1.90 -7.77 11.94
CA CYS A 47 2.71 -6.83 12.72
C CYS A 47 2.11 -6.44 14.08
N GLU A 48 0.93 -5.84 14.10
CA GLU A 48 0.27 -5.48 15.35
C GLU A 48 -0.17 -6.73 16.14
N PRO A 49 -0.16 -6.69 17.48
CA PRO A 49 -0.72 -7.76 18.30
C PRO A 49 -2.15 -8.11 17.88
N PHE A 50 -2.47 -9.40 17.87
CA PHE A 50 -3.78 -9.90 17.45
C PHE A 50 -4.13 -9.63 15.98
N THR A 51 -3.14 -9.38 15.12
CA THR A 51 -3.35 -9.38 13.66
C THR A 51 -3.69 -10.79 13.18
N THR A 52 -4.91 -10.97 12.72
CA THR A 52 -5.45 -12.23 12.17
C THR A 52 -6.36 -11.89 10.99
N PRO A 53 -5.80 -11.37 9.88
CA PRO A 53 -6.58 -10.96 8.73
C PRO A 53 -7.32 -12.16 8.15
N ASP A 54 -8.36 -11.91 7.36
CA ASP A 54 -9.09 -12.97 6.67
C ASP A 54 -8.79 -12.94 5.18
N ILE A 55 -8.61 -14.11 4.57
CA ILE A 55 -8.60 -14.30 3.11
C ILE A 55 -10.06 -14.53 2.69
N LEU A 56 -10.60 -13.58 1.95
CA LEU A 56 -12.01 -13.46 1.59
C LEU A 56 -12.17 -13.55 0.06
N PRO A 57 -13.36 -13.82 -0.48
CA PRO A 57 -14.67 -13.96 0.17
C PRO A 57 -14.95 -15.37 0.74
N GLY A 58 -16.07 -15.53 1.43
CA GLY A 58 -16.62 -16.84 1.83
C GLY A 58 -16.89 -16.99 3.33
N PHE A 59 -16.26 -16.16 4.16
CA PHE A 59 -16.36 -16.19 5.62
C PHE A 59 -17.04 -14.94 6.15
N TRP A 60 -17.56 -15.03 7.39
CA TRP A 60 -18.06 -13.88 8.16
C TRP A 60 -19.16 -13.04 7.49
N GLY A 61 -19.89 -13.63 6.53
CA GLY A 61 -20.92 -12.93 5.78
C GLY A 61 -20.37 -12.01 4.67
N ILE A 62 -19.11 -12.15 4.28
CA ILE A 62 -18.51 -11.45 3.15
C ILE A 62 -18.52 -12.34 1.91
N TYR A 63 -19.27 -11.93 0.89
CA TYR A 63 -19.46 -12.67 -0.36
C TYR A 63 -19.22 -11.83 -1.62
N GLN A 64 -18.78 -10.58 -1.45
CA GLN A 64 -18.42 -9.72 -2.57
C GLN A 64 -17.25 -10.34 -3.34
N GLU A 65 -17.34 -10.34 -4.67
CA GLU A 65 -16.27 -10.83 -5.54
C GLU A 65 -15.01 -9.96 -5.44
N ALA A 66 -13.84 -10.56 -5.67
CA ALA A 66 -12.56 -9.85 -5.69
C ALA A 66 -12.51 -8.82 -6.83
N SER A 67 -11.73 -7.76 -6.65
CA SER A 67 -11.48 -6.78 -7.72
C SER A 67 -10.49 -7.33 -8.76
N GLU A 68 -9.58 -8.20 -8.32
CA GLU A 68 -8.65 -8.95 -9.15
C GLU A 68 -8.53 -10.38 -8.61
N GLY A 69 -8.33 -11.36 -9.50
CA GLY A 69 -8.14 -12.74 -9.06
C GLY A 69 -9.41 -13.36 -8.49
N ALA A 70 -9.25 -14.14 -7.41
CA ALA A 70 -10.33 -14.89 -6.78
C ALA A 70 -10.55 -14.50 -5.31
N THR A 71 -9.54 -13.92 -4.66
CA THR A 71 -9.56 -13.61 -3.24
C THR A 71 -8.92 -12.27 -2.95
N TYR A 72 -9.14 -11.76 -1.74
CA TYR A 72 -8.61 -10.50 -1.24
C TYR A 72 -8.48 -10.57 0.27
N VAL A 73 -7.91 -9.53 0.89
CA VAL A 73 -7.72 -9.51 2.34
C VAL A 73 -8.69 -8.56 3.04
N GLY A 74 -9.26 -9.01 4.15
CA GLY A 74 -10.00 -8.20 5.10
C GLY A 74 -9.14 -7.87 6.33
N LEU A 75 -9.14 -6.60 6.75
CA LEU A 75 -8.54 -6.16 8.01
C LEU A 75 -9.62 -5.57 8.92
N ILE A 76 -9.51 -5.83 10.22
CA ILE A 76 -10.47 -5.32 11.22
C ILE A 76 -9.84 -4.43 12.30
N THR A 77 -10.69 -3.62 12.93
CA THR A 77 -10.43 -3.02 14.24
C THR A 77 -11.40 -3.58 15.27
N ARG A 78 -11.04 -3.49 16.55
CA ARG A 78 -11.81 -4.10 17.65
C ARG A 78 -12.28 -3.06 18.67
N ASP A 79 -13.26 -3.44 19.47
CA ASP A 79 -13.81 -2.61 20.56
C ASP A 79 -12.86 -2.42 21.74
N ASN A 80 -11.83 -3.25 21.85
CA ASN A 80 -10.73 -3.09 22.81
C ASN A 80 -9.62 -2.13 22.32
N GLY A 81 -9.81 -1.48 21.17
CA GLY A 81 -8.86 -0.51 20.61
C GLY A 81 -7.67 -1.13 19.87
N THR A 82 -7.66 -2.44 19.65
CA THR A 82 -6.66 -3.09 18.78
C THR A 82 -7.08 -3.05 17.32
N TRP A 83 -6.10 -3.16 16.42
CA TRP A 83 -6.30 -3.16 14.97
C TRP A 83 -5.33 -4.13 14.31
N GLU A 84 -5.61 -4.46 13.06
CA GLU A 84 -4.79 -5.37 12.27
C GLU A 84 -3.89 -4.61 11.31
N SER A 85 -2.70 -5.17 11.10
CA SER A 85 -1.74 -4.63 10.15
C SER A 85 -0.86 -5.72 9.56
N ILE A 86 -0.64 -5.65 8.25
CA ILE A 86 0.26 -6.56 7.54
C ILE A 86 1.43 -5.79 6.93
N THR A 87 2.58 -6.44 6.77
CA THR A 87 3.76 -5.85 6.14
C THR A 87 4.36 -6.79 5.12
N GLN A 88 5.09 -6.21 4.18
CA GLN A 88 5.92 -6.95 3.25
C GLN A 88 7.29 -6.28 3.09
N ARG A 89 8.32 -7.11 2.93
CA ARG A 89 9.65 -6.66 2.53
C ARG A 89 9.67 -6.42 1.02
N LEU A 90 10.09 -5.23 0.60
CA LEU A 90 10.29 -4.93 -0.81
C LEU A 90 11.48 -5.71 -1.37
N SER A 91 11.40 -6.11 -2.64
CA SER A 91 12.51 -6.78 -3.35
C SER A 91 13.76 -5.91 -3.47
N ARG A 92 13.60 -4.59 -3.36
CA ARG A 92 14.69 -3.62 -3.22
C ARG A 92 14.28 -2.41 -2.39
N THR A 93 15.27 -1.74 -1.83
CA THR A 93 15.07 -0.51 -1.06
C THR A 93 14.59 0.63 -1.96
N ILE A 94 13.57 1.35 -1.51
CA ILE A 94 13.21 2.67 -2.03
C ILE A 94 14.15 3.70 -1.39
N ASN A 95 14.87 4.45 -2.23
CA ASN A 95 15.85 5.43 -1.78
C ASN A 95 15.17 6.72 -1.31
N ARG A 96 15.77 7.37 -0.33
CA ARG A 96 15.37 8.70 0.13
C ARG A 96 15.46 9.71 -1.01
N GLY A 97 14.47 10.58 -1.11
CA GLY A 97 14.42 11.72 -2.05
C GLY A 97 13.76 11.42 -3.39
N ASP A 98 13.42 10.16 -3.64
CA ASP A 98 12.70 9.73 -4.82
C ASP A 98 11.18 9.67 -4.56
N CYS A 99 10.41 10.02 -5.58
CA CYS A 99 8.96 9.94 -5.56
C CYS A 99 8.50 8.61 -6.17
N TYR A 100 7.52 7.97 -5.53
CA TYR A 100 6.93 6.71 -5.96
C TYR A 100 5.42 6.75 -5.90
N THR A 101 4.78 5.95 -6.75
CA THR A 101 3.34 5.76 -6.79
C THR A 101 2.97 4.32 -7.04
N PHE A 102 1.83 3.92 -6.47
CA PHE A 102 1.11 2.71 -6.81
C PHE A 102 -0.38 2.94 -6.54
N THR A 103 -1.19 1.95 -6.88
CA THR A 103 -2.64 1.94 -6.59
C THR A 103 -2.99 0.68 -5.82
N LEU A 104 -4.10 0.73 -5.10
CA LEU A 104 -4.75 -0.42 -4.50
C LEU A 104 -6.25 -0.20 -4.49
N ASP A 105 -7.01 -1.28 -4.55
CA ASP A 105 -8.46 -1.23 -4.51
C ASP A 105 -8.92 -1.40 -3.06
N LEU A 106 -9.85 -0.54 -2.63
CA LEU A 106 -10.43 -0.56 -1.29
C LEU A 106 -11.94 -0.66 -1.37
N ALA A 107 -12.52 -1.33 -0.37
CA ALA A 107 -13.96 -1.47 -0.18
C ALA A 107 -14.29 -1.65 1.31
N HIS A 108 -15.58 -1.54 1.64
CA HIS A 108 -16.12 -1.81 2.96
C HIS A 108 -17.08 -3.02 2.93
N GLY A 109 -16.81 -4.02 3.77
CA GLY A 109 -17.67 -5.17 3.97
C GLY A 109 -18.91 -4.84 4.81
N VAL A 110 -20.10 -4.90 4.21
CA VAL A 110 -21.36 -4.49 4.85
C VAL A 110 -21.77 -5.38 6.03
N THR A 111 -21.45 -6.68 5.97
CA THR A 111 -22.01 -7.73 6.83
C THR A 111 -20.97 -8.51 7.63
N TYR A 112 -19.77 -7.97 7.81
CA TYR A 112 -18.59 -8.65 8.37
C TYR A 112 -18.74 -9.05 9.85
N SER A 113 -19.61 -10.00 10.19
CA SER A 113 -19.80 -10.57 11.53
C SER A 113 -19.85 -9.52 12.67
N GLY A 114 -20.53 -8.39 12.42
CA GLY A 114 -20.67 -7.29 13.39
C GLY A 114 -19.48 -6.32 13.46
N TYR A 115 -18.49 -6.44 12.58
CA TYR A 115 -17.42 -5.47 12.34
C TYR A 115 -17.83 -4.41 11.30
N ASN A 116 -19.07 -3.92 11.37
CA ASN A 116 -19.68 -3.15 10.28
C ASN A 116 -19.32 -1.65 10.29
N GLN A 117 -18.44 -1.19 11.18
CA GLN A 117 -18.03 0.21 11.17
C GLN A 117 -17.00 0.46 10.06
N THR A 118 -17.10 1.61 9.41
CA THR A 118 -16.18 2.01 8.35
C THR A 118 -14.82 2.37 8.91
N LEU A 119 -13.76 2.17 8.14
CA LEU A 119 -12.39 2.46 8.56
C LEU A 119 -11.65 3.28 7.52
N LYS A 120 -10.51 3.83 7.93
CA LYS A 120 -9.48 4.32 7.03
C LYS A 120 -8.40 3.25 6.88
N LEU A 121 -7.60 3.41 5.85
CA LEU A 121 -6.34 2.72 5.69
C LEU A 121 -5.17 3.66 5.97
N ARG A 122 -4.13 3.16 6.65
CA ARG A 122 -2.82 3.79 6.65
C ARG A 122 -1.76 2.90 6.03
N ILE A 123 -0.84 3.53 5.32
CA ILE A 123 0.32 2.88 4.73
C ILE A 123 1.57 3.56 5.26
N TRP A 124 2.48 2.76 5.81
CA TRP A 124 3.73 3.19 6.41
C TRP A 124 4.93 2.61 5.67
N GLY A 125 5.99 3.41 5.56
CA GLY A 125 7.27 2.99 5.03
C GLY A 125 8.34 3.02 6.10
N SER A 126 9.14 1.97 6.17
CA SER A 126 10.20 1.84 7.17
C SER A 126 11.42 1.10 6.67
N THR A 127 12.54 1.31 7.37
CA THR A 127 13.75 0.51 7.19
C THR A 127 13.62 -0.86 7.87
N ASP A 128 12.92 -0.93 8.99
CA ASP A 128 12.82 -2.14 9.81
C ASP A 128 11.41 -2.75 9.77
N LYS A 129 11.34 -4.07 9.97
CA LYS A 129 10.09 -4.81 9.90
C LYS A 129 9.12 -4.33 10.98
N CYS A 130 7.86 -4.10 10.61
CA CYS A 130 6.77 -3.71 11.51
C CYS A 130 6.94 -2.35 12.23
N THR A 131 7.86 -1.49 11.80
CA THR A 131 7.98 -0.14 12.36
C THR A 131 7.20 0.89 11.53
N LYS A 132 6.67 1.92 12.19
CA LYS A 132 5.85 2.99 11.56
C LYS A 132 6.64 4.30 11.49
N ASN A 133 7.70 4.30 10.68
CA ASN A 133 8.62 5.45 10.68
C ASN A 133 8.16 6.61 9.80
N GLN A 134 7.58 6.33 8.63
CA GLN A 134 7.07 7.36 7.72
C GLN A 134 5.66 6.99 7.25
N LEU A 135 4.66 7.82 7.57
CA LEU A 135 3.34 7.73 6.95
C LEU A 135 3.49 8.07 5.46
N LEU A 136 3.09 7.15 4.60
CA LEU A 136 3.12 7.28 3.13
C LEU A 136 1.76 7.71 2.61
N PHE A 137 0.69 7.20 3.21
CA PHE A 137 -0.69 7.45 2.80
C PHE A 137 -1.67 7.20 3.95
N GLU A 138 -2.72 8.02 4.02
CA GLU A 138 -3.92 7.78 4.82
C GLU A 138 -5.12 7.99 3.90
N SER A 139 -6.03 7.01 3.82
CA SER A 139 -7.24 7.14 3.01
C SER A 139 -8.27 8.04 3.69
N PRO A 140 -9.29 8.55 2.96
CA PRO A 140 -10.55 8.94 3.58
C PRO A 140 -11.20 7.74 4.29
N MET A 141 -12.30 7.99 5.00
CA MET A 141 -13.14 6.89 5.49
C MET A 141 -13.67 6.09 4.29
N ILE A 142 -13.49 4.77 4.30
CA ILE A 142 -13.99 3.88 3.26
C ILE A 142 -15.38 3.41 3.69
N ASP A 143 -16.42 4.00 3.11
CA ASP A 143 -17.83 3.76 3.43
C ASP A 143 -18.64 3.19 2.26
N HIS A 144 -17.95 2.85 1.16
CA HIS A 144 -18.55 2.27 -0.03
C HIS A 144 -18.31 0.75 -0.09
N PRO A 145 -19.33 -0.05 -0.43
CA PRO A 145 -19.14 -1.48 -0.63
C PRO A 145 -18.42 -1.78 -1.94
N GLU A 146 -18.62 -0.98 -2.98
CA GLU A 146 -18.00 -1.21 -4.29
C GLU A 146 -16.48 -0.99 -4.24
N TRP A 147 -15.73 -1.78 -5.00
CA TRP A 147 -14.28 -1.57 -5.15
C TRP A 147 -13.98 -0.23 -5.81
N GLN A 148 -13.09 0.55 -5.19
CA GLN A 148 -12.56 1.78 -5.78
C GLN A 148 -11.05 1.81 -5.68
N ALA A 149 -10.41 2.24 -6.78
CA ALA A 149 -8.97 2.37 -6.85
C ALA A 149 -8.47 3.65 -6.18
N TYR A 150 -7.55 3.50 -5.23
CA TYR A 150 -6.89 4.61 -4.53
C TYR A 150 -5.45 4.74 -4.99
N ARG A 151 -5.04 5.96 -5.34
CA ARG A 151 -3.67 6.28 -5.71
C ARG A 151 -2.86 6.64 -4.46
N VAL A 152 -1.81 5.88 -4.24
CA VAL A 152 -0.77 6.18 -3.25
C VAL A 152 0.37 6.86 -3.97
N GLU A 153 0.77 8.03 -3.49
CA GLU A 153 1.92 8.77 -4.01
C GLU A 153 2.70 9.36 -2.84
N PHE A 154 4.01 9.09 -2.80
CA PHE A 154 4.86 9.51 -1.68
C PHE A 154 6.28 9.79 -2.13
N THR A 155 6.92 10.75 -1.46
CA THR A 155 8.38 10.94 -1.52
C THR A 155 9.02 10.32 -0.28
N ALA A 156 9.98 9.44 -0.48
CA ALA A 156 10.67 8.77 0.62
C ALA A 156 11.56 9.76 1.39
N ARG A 157 11.33 9.92 2.69
CA ARG A 157 12.13 10.78 3.59
C ARG A 157 13.29 10.04 4.25
N GLN A 158 13.30 8.72 4.11
CA GLN A 158 14.29 7.77 4.60
C GLN A 158 14.31 6.54 3.67
N PRO A 159 15.32 5.66 3.77
CA PRO A 159 15.26 4.37 3.08
C PRO A 159 14.05 3.55 3.51
N ILE A 160 13.30 3.00 2.55
CA ILE A 160 12.13 2.15 2.80
C ILE A 160 12.44 0.75 2.28
N ARG A 161 12.49 -0.23 3.20
CA ARG A 161 12.66 -1.67 2.91
C ARG A 161 11.39 -2.46 3.17
N TYR A 162 10.51 -1.94 4.02
CA TYR A 162 9.22 -2.55 4.36
C TYR A 162 8.11 -1.53 4.13
N VAL A 163 6.99 -2.03 3.61
CA VAL A 163 5.73 -1.29 3.58
C VAL A 163 4.77 -2.02 4.51
N LEU A 164 4.14 -1.29 5.42
CA LEU A 164 3.13 -1.78 6.34
C LEU A 164 1.80 -1.14 5.97
N ILE A 165 0.74 -1.94 5.94
CA ILE A 165 -0.63 -1.55 5.68
C ILE A 165 -1.43 -1.87 6.94
N GLU A 166 -2.19 -0.91 7.44
CA GLU A 166 -3.00 -1.09 8.65
C GLU A 166 -4.42 -0.55 8.50
N ALA A 167 -5.35 -1.26 9.14
CA ALA A 167 -6.66 -0.76 9.45
C ALA A 167 -6.54 0.37 10.48
N PHE A 168 -7.20 1.50 10.24
CA PHE A 168 -7.11 2.67 11.09
C PHE A 168 -8.46 3.36 11.28
N TYR A 169 -8.64 4.04 12.40
CA TYR A 169 -9.80 4.89 12.65
C TYR A 169 -9.39 6.27 13.15
N GLN A 170 -8.78 6.30 14.34
CA GLN A 170 -8.31 7.52 14.98
C GLN A 170 -7.10 7.22 15.85
N GLU A 171 -6.36 8.28 16.18
CA GLU A 171 -5.29 8.20 17.18
C GLU A 171 -5.85 7.98 18.59
N GLY A 172 -5.07 7.34 19.45
CA GLY A 172 -5.44 7.09 20.84
C GLY A 172 -6.42 5.92 21.02
N ILE A 173 -7.06 5.86 22.19
CA ILE A 173 -7.96 4.77 22.55
C ILE A 173 -9.31 4.98 21.85
N PHE A 174 -9.80 3.92 21.20
CA PHE A 174 -11.12 3.92 20.55
C PHE A 174 -11.81 2.57 20.74
N ARG A 175 -13.14 2.57 20.58
CA ARG A 175 -13.94 1.34 20.52
C ARG A 175 -14.64 1.30 19.19
N ARG A 176 -14.08 0.55 18.24
CA ARG A 176 -14.63 0.48 16.88
C ARG A 176 -14.46 -0.93 16.35
N LYS A 177 -15.57 -1.63 16.16
CA LYS A 177 -15.60 -2.90 15.44
C LYS A 177 -15.84 -2.58 13.98
N GLY A 178 -14.76 -2.38 13.24
CA GLY A 178 -14.82 -1.97 11.85
C GLY A 178 -14.03 -2.89 10.96
N ASN A 179 -14.25 -2.77 9.66
CA ASN A 179 -13.53 -3.51 8.64
C ASN A 179 -13.18 -2.65 7.43
N ILE A 180 -12.14 -3.09 6.73
CA ILE A 180 -11.72 -2.58 5.43
C ILE A 180 -11.21 -3.74 4.60
N LEU A 181 -11.59 -3.76 3.32
CA LEU A 181 -11.19 -4.76 2.34
C LEU A 181 -10.13 -4.16 1.42
N LEU A 182 -9.13 -4.94 1.05
CA LEU A 182 -8.02 -4.51 0.21
C LEU A 182 -7.70 -5.53 -0.86
N ASP A 183 -7.39 -5.04 -2.07
CA ASP A 183 -7.06 -5.89 -3.20
C ASP A 183 -6.21 -5.15 -4.25
N ASN A 184 -5.67 -5.90 -5.23
CA ASN A 184 -5.16 -5.41 -6.50
C ASN A 184 -4.09 -4.30 -6.40
N LEU A 185 -3.01 -4.56 -5.65
CA LEU A 185 -1.89 -3.64 -5.56
C LEU A 185 -1.14 -3.55 -6.89
N SER A 186 -1.12 -2.38 -7.53
CA SER A 186 -0.28 -2.18 -8.71
C SER A 186 1.21 -2.06 -8.33
N PRO A 187 2.14 -2.36 -9.26
CA PRO A 187 3.58 -2.25 -8.97
C PRO A 187 3.97 -0.83 -8.54
N ILE A 188 4.90 -0.72 -7.58
CA ILE A 188 5.43 0.56 -7.15
C ILE A 188 6.35 1.12 -8.24
N ARG A 189 5.97 2.26 -8.80
CA ARG A 189 6.66 2.94 -9.90
C ARG A 189 7.24 4.25 -9.42
N TRP A 190 8.38 4.62 -9.98
CA TRP A 190 8.96 5.95 -9.77
C TRP A 190 8.10 7.00 -10.50
N CYS A 191 7.84 8.13 -9.84
CA CYS A 191 7.11 9.24 -10.44
C CYS A 191 8.09 10.20 -11.12
N PRO A 192 7.86 10.58 -12.39
CA PRO A 192 8.56 11.72 -12.98
C PRO A 192 8.23 12.98 -12.19
N ARG A 193 9.25 13.71 -11.75
CA ARG A 193 9.07 15.08 -11.28
C ARG A 193 8.57 15.88 -12.48
N ALA A 194 7.43 16.54 -12.33
CA ALA A 194 6.96 17.53 -13.31
C ALA A 194 7.95 18.69 -13.40
#